data_AF-A0A7J9CAJ8-F1
#
_entry.id   AF-A0A7J9CAJ8-F1
#
_cell.length_a   1.000
_cell.length_b   1.000
_cell.length_c   1.000
_cell.angle_alpha   90.00
_cell.angle_beta   90.00
_cell.angle_gamma   90.00
#
_symmetry.space_group_name_H-M   'P 1'
#
loop_
_entity.id
_entity.type
_entity.pdbx_description
1 polymer ?
#
loop_
_entity_poly.entity_id
_entity_poly.type
_entity_poly.pdbx_seq_one_letter_code
_entity_poly.pdbx_strand_id
1 'polypeptide(L)'
;MMIFEHAPNGTLFEHLHVKEMEHLDWSARVRVIMGVAYCLQYMHHDLNPPLPHSNLSSKAIFLTDDYAAKLPPIVDPEVNVHSFGILLIEVISGKLPYSAEHGAIEKWLGLLCCLQALNQNENDGNLTDNTCAQLVERSLDSFLEYIEKRVQLDISGLFSPSWNTALENSLLWITGCRPSLYIRLTYALCGSQVEYQLGEIIQGLARGNLGQILATQLRMINNLHIKTIEEEEKLSSQLAGLQENIADQPIAMVAKRMIRVGDSSGNVDHALDELESSMANILQEADKLRLSTLKELLAILTPLQGVDFLVASKKLHLCMHKWGKTRDNRHGRR
;
A
#
# COMPACT_ATOMS: atom_id res chain seq x y z
N MET A 1 41.63 -21.60 4.03
CA MET A 1 41.62 -20.32 4.78
C MET A 1 41.34 -19.23 3.77
N MET A 2 40.33 -18.41 3.98
CA MET A 2 40.10 -17.19 3.19
C MET A 2 40.56 -15.99 4.03
N ILE A 3 41.19 -15.02 3.38
CA ILE A 3 41.64 -13.78 4.00
C ILE A 3 40.87 -12.66 3.31
N PHE A 4 40.08 -11.92 4.08
CA PHE A 4 39.30 -10.78 3.59
C PHE A 4 39.94 -9.48 4.07
N GLU A 5 39.81 -8.42 3.27
CA GLU A 5 40.24 -7.08 3.66
C GLU A 5 39.33 -6.55 4.78
N HIS A 6 39.95 -6.10 5.87
CA HIS A 6 39.26 -5.64 7.08
C HIS A 6 38.32 -4.45 6.80
N ALA A 7 37.35 -4.27 7.69
CA ALA A 7 36.37 -3.20 7.67
C ALA A 7 36.27 -2.67 9.11
N PRO A 8 37.01 -1.60 9.47
CA PRO A 8 37.20 -1.22 10.87
C PRO A 8 36.01 -0.44 11.44
N ASN A 9 35.20 0.21 10.60
CA ASN A 9 34.05 1.03 11.01
C ASN A 9 32.78 0.18 11.25
N GLY A 10 32.94 -1.00 11.85
CA GLY A 10 31.85 -1.89 12.28
C GLY A 10 30.81 -2.17 11.19
N THR A 11 29.55 -2.20 11.61
CA THR A 11 28.38 -2.42 10.75
C THR A 11 27.54 -1.17 10.56
N LEU A 12 26.82 -1.13 9.44
CA LEU A 12 25.83 -0.09 9.15
C LEU A 12 24.71 -0.03 10.20
N PHE A 13 24.35 -1.15 10.84
CA PHE A 13 23.39 -1.18 11.94
C PHE A 13 23.86 -0.34 13.14
N GLU A 14 25.14 -0.48 13.53
CA GLU A 14 25.71 0.25 14.67
C GLU A 14 25.70 1.75 14.40
N HIS A 15 26.14 2.15 13.20
CA HIS A 15 26.13 3.53 12.72
C HIS A 15 24.74 4.16 12.46
N LEU A 16 23.66 3.39 12.56
CA LEU A 16 22.28 3.87 12.43
C LEU A 16 21.51 3.88 13.76
N HIS A 17 21.79 2.95 14.68
CA HIS A 17 20.93 2.69 15.85
C HIS A 17 21.64 2.71 17.21
N VAL A 18 22.99 2.70 17.25
CA VAL A 18 23.77 2.73 18.52
C VAL A 18 24.16 4.18 18.84
N LYS A 19 23.72 4.69 20.00
CA LYS A 19 23.87 6.11 20.38
C LYS A 19 25.32 6.52 20.65
N GLU A 20 26.14 5.53 20.96
CA GLU A 20 27.55 5.64 21.29
C GLU A 20 28.46 5.67 20.04
N MET A 21 27.90 5.44 18.85
CA MET A 21 28.62 5.44 17.56
C MET A 21 28.41 6.76 16.79
N GLU A 22 29.42 7.16 16.00
CA GLU A 22 29.30 8.32 15.11
C GLU A 22 28.19 8.09 14.07
N HIS A 23 27.16 8.93 14.08
CA HIS A 23 26.02 8.77 13.19
C HIS A 23 26.37 9.22 11.77
N LEU A 24 26.11 8.37 10.77
CA LEU A 24 26.35 8.70 9.37
C LEU A 24 25.52 9.93 8.95
N ASP A 25 26.18 10.86 8.26
CA ASP A 25 25.53 12.01 7.62
C ASP A 25 24.75 11.57 6.37
N TRP A 26 24.03 12.51 5.75
CA TRP A 26 23.27 12.21 4.53
C TRP A 26 24.17 11.80 3.35
N SER A 27 25.38 12.38 3.22
CA SER A 27 26.31 12.05 2.15
C SER A 27 26.81 10.60 2.25
N ALA A 28 27.21 10.16 3.45
CA ALA A 28 27.65 8.80 3.71
C ALA A 28 26.49 7.80 3.59
N ARG A 29 25.27 8.13 4.05
CA ARG A 29 24.08 7.29 3.85
C ARG A 29 23.79 7.03 2.37
N VAL A 30 23.82 8.07 1.54
CA VAL A 30 23.64 7.94 0.08
C VAL A 30 24.79 7.14 -0.55
N ARG A 31 26.04 7.36 -0.12
CA ARG A 31 27.22 6.57 -0.56
C ARG A 31 27.04 5.08 -0.28
N VAL A 32 26.60 4.73 0.93
CA VAL A 32 26.32 3.35 1.35
C VAL A 32 25.22 2.72 0.48
N ILE A 33 24.09 3.41 0.30
CA ILE A 33 22.97 2.94 -0.54
C ILE A 33 23.44 2.69 -1.98
N MET A 34 24.17 3.64 -2.57
CA MET A 34 24.70 3.53 -3.94
C MET A 34 25.74 2.40 -4.06
N GLY A 35 26.63 2.25 -3.08
CA GLY A 35 27.60 1.14 -3.03
C GLY A 35 26.92 -0.23 -3.03
N VAL A 36 25.92 -0.42 -2.16
CA VAL A 36 25.10 -1.65 -2.14
C VAL A 36 24.40 -1.89 -3.48
N ALA A 37 23.83 -0.84 -4.09
CA ALA A 37 23.16 -0.96 -5.39
C ALA A 37 24.13 -1.38 -6.51
N TYR A 38 25.33 -0.78 -6.57
CA TYR A 38 26.36 -1.17 -7.54
C TYR A 38 26.88 -2.60 -7.31
N CYS A 39 27.08 -3.02 -6.05
CA CYS A 39 27.46 -4.39 -5.73
C CYS A 39 26.40 -5.40 -6.19
N LEU A 40 25.12 -5.14 -5.91
CA LEU A 40 24.02 -5.99 -6.38
C LEU A 40 23.93 -6.03 -7.91
N GLN A 41 24.08 -4.88 -8.58
CA GLN A 41 24.11 -4.81 -10.05
C GLN A 41 25.25 -5.68 -10.63
N TYR A 42 26.47 -5.51 -10.12
CA TYR A 42 27.64 -6.26 -10.55
C TYR A 42 27.46 -7.78 -10.32
N MET A 43 26.99 -8.16 -9.14
CA MET A 43 26.76 -9.58 -8.79
C MET A 43 25.66 -10.23 -9.64
N HIS A 44 24.62 -9.49 -10.03
CA HIS A 44 23.51 -10.00 -10.82
C HIS A 44 23.73 -9.99 -12.34
N HIS A 45 24.55 -9.07 -12.88
CA HIS A 45 24.67 -8.85 -14.33
C HIS A 45 26.08 -9.05 -14.90
N ASP A 46 27.14 -8.74 -14.14
CA ASP A 46 28.51 -8.72 -14.65
C ASP A 46 29.31 -9.98 -14.26
N LEU A 47 28.82 -10.75 -13.29
CA LEU A 47 29.36 -12.06 -12.92
C LEU A 47 28.68 -13.20 -13.71
N ASN A 48 29.46 -14.20 -14.11
CA ASN A 48 28.99 -15.41 -14.79
C ASN A 48 29.59 -16.68 -14.15
N PRO A 49 28.77 -17.54 -13.49
CA PRO A 49 27.34 -17.36 -13.25
C PRO A 49 27.05 -16.16 -12.33
N PRO A 50 25.87 -15.51 -12.44
CA PRO A 50 25.46 -14.47 -11.51
C PRO A 50 25.51 -14.96 -10.07
N LEU A 51 26.03 -14.13 -9.16
CA LEU A 51 26.07 -14.44 -7.72
C LEU A 51 24.85 -13.81 -7.02
N PRO A 52 23.96 -14.62 -6.43
CA PRO A 52 22.75 -14.13 -5.79
C PRO A 52 22.93 -14.01 -4.26
N HIS A 53 22.06 -13.32 -3.50
CA HIS A 53 22.38 -12.87 -2.12
C HIS A 53 21.19 -12.93 -1.11
N SER A 54 21.37 -13.52 0.09
CA SER A 54 20.23 -14.02 0.90
C SER A 54 19.85 -13.20 2.13
N ASN A 55 20.70 -12.30 2.62
CA ASN A 55 20.49 -11.62 3.91
C ASN A 55 20.92 -10.14 3.89
N LEU A 56 20.31 -9.36 3.00
CA LEU A 56 20.58 -7.92 2.91
C LEU A 56 19.92 -7.15 4.06
N SER A 57 20.71 -6.92 5.11
CA SER A 57 20.33 -6.16 6.29
C SER A 57 21.50 -5.27 6.75
N SER A 58 21.19 -4.21 7.49
CA SER A 58 22.18 -3.29 8.06
C SER A 58 23.25 -3.98 8.94
N LYS A 59 22.91 -5.13 9.54
CA LYS A 59 23.83 -5.96 10.35
C LYS A 59 24.82 -6.78 9.51
N ALA A 60 24.52 -7.01 8.23
CA ALA A 60 25.37 -7.77 7.31
C ALA A 60 26.28 -6.85 6.45
N ILE A 61 26.07 -5.53 6.51
CA ILE A 61 26.85 -4.54 5.77
C ILE A 61 27.91 -3.96 6.71
N PHE A 62 29.17 -4.19 6.36
CA PHE A 62 30.33 -3.62 7.07
C PHE A 62 30.77 -2.32 6.39
N LEU A 63 31.37 -1.40 7.14
CA LEU A 63 31.85 -0.13 6.62
C LEU A 63 33.39 -0.06 6.62
N THR A 64 33.95 0.43 5.51
CA THR A 64 35.37 0.76 5.39
C THR A 64 35.71 2.10 6.06
N ASP A 65 37.00 2.41 6.13
CA ASP A 65 37.55 3.69 6.62
C ASP A 65 36.93 4.92 5.93
N ASP A 66 36.50 4.81 4.67
CA ASP A 66 35.83 5.86 3.89
C ASP A 66 34.28 5.74 3.89
N TYR A 67 33.72 4.92 4.78
CA TYR A 67 32.29 4.60 4.89
C TYR A 67 31.66 4.03 3.61
N ALA A 68 32.41 3.31 2.78
CA ALA A 68 31.87 2.50 1.70
C ALA A 68 31.33 1.15 2.23
N ALA A 69 30.29 0.64 1.57
CA ALA A 69 29.61 -0.59 1.99
C ALA A 69 30.34 -1.85 1.49
N LYS A 70 30.65 -2.78 2.41
CA LYS A 70 31.14 -4.14 2.11
C LYS A 70 30.06 -5.17 2.43
N LEU A 71 29.83 -6.09 1.49
CA LEU A 71 28.84 -7.18 1.56
C LEU A 71 29.52 -8.56 1.58
N PRO A 72 29.06 -9.51 2.42
CA PRO A 72 29.42 -10.93 2.30
C PRO A 72 28.69 -11.62 1.13
N PRO A 73 29.19 -12.75 0.60
CA PRO A 73 28.63 -13.41 -0.60
C PRO A 73 27.53 -14.48 -0.33
N ILE A 74 26.75 -14.82 -1.40
CA ILE A 74 25.72 -15.88 -1.57
C ILE A 74 24.39 -15.67 -0.75
N VAL A 75 23.15 -16.12 -1.05
CA VAL A 75 22.48 -16.93 -2.12
C VAL A 75 21.08 -16.34 -2.51
N ASP A 76 20.46 -16.71 -3.64
CA ASP A 76 19.07 -16.36 -4.12
C ASP A 76 18.79 -14.88 -4.56
N PRO A 77 18.48 -14.60 -5.86
CA PRO A 77 18.47 -13.21 -6.37
C PRO A 77 17.13 -12.48 -6.21
N GLU A 78 15.97 -13.16 -6.27
CA GLU A 78 14.66 -12.48 -6.24
C GLU A 78 14.38 -11.77 -4.91
N VAL A 79 14.99 -12.26 -3.83
CA VAL A 79 14.89 -11.69 -2.47
C VAL A 79 15.52 -10.29 -2.38
N ASN A 80 16.55 -9.98 -3.18
CA ASN A 80 17.36 -8.78 -3.00
C ASN A 80 16.64 -7.48 -3.29
N VAL A 81 15.74 -7.43 -4.27
CA VAL A 81 14.99 -6.20 -4.58
C VAL A 81 14.08 -5.81 -3.42
N HIS A 82 13.48 -6.79 -2.75
CA HIS A 82 12.68 -6.56 -1.55
C HIS A 82 13.55 -6.12 -0.37
N SER A 83 14.61 -6.87 -0.05
CA SER A 83 15.46 -6.58 1.10
C SER A 83 16.28 -5.28 0.95
N PHE A 84 16.65 -4.91 -0.28
CA PHE A 84 17.23 -3.59 -0.58
C PHE A 84 16.21 -2.46 -0.34
N GLY A 85 14.93 -2.67 -0.67
CA GLY A 85 13.87 -1.72 -0.33
C GLY A 85 13.67 -1.52 1.17
N ILE A 86 13.74 -2.60 1.95
CA ILE A 86 13.70 -2.53 3.43
C ILE A 86 14.92 -1.79 3.99
N LEU A 87 16.11 -2.12 3.51
CA LEU A 87 17.37 -1.45 3.87
C LEU A 87 17.35 0.05 3.51
N LEU A 88 16.83 0.40 2.34
CA LEU A 88 16.71 1.78 1.86
C LEU A 88 15.87 2.62 2.83
N ILE A 89 14.74 2.08 3.28
CA ILE A 89 13.86 2.71 4.28
C ILE A 89 14.59 2.85 5.63
N GLU A 90 15.31 1.82 6.07
CA GLU A 90 16.10 1.84 7.32
C GLU A 90 17.18 2.94 7.30
N VAL A 91 17.97 3.02 6.22
CA VAL A 91 19.07 3.99 6.08
C VAL A 91 18.56 5.42 5.95
N ILE A 92 17.50 5.65 5.16
CA ILE A 92 16.92 7.00 4.97
C ILE A 92 16.24 7.49 6.26
N SER A 93 15.48 6.63 6.94
CA SER A 93 14.75 7.03 8.16
C SER A 93 15.62 7.06 9.42
N GLY A 94 16.75 6.34 9.44
CA GLY A 94 17.53 6.12 10.66
C GLY A 94 16.76 5.35 11.74
N LYS A 95 15.84 4.46 11.33
CA LYS A 95 14.94 3.72 12.23
C LYS A 95 14.80 2.28 11.78
N LEU A 96 14.70 1.36 12.75
CA LEU A 96 14.51 -0.05 12.46
C LEU A 96 13.18 -0.29 11.74
N PRO A 97 13.16 -1.06 10.64
CA PRO A 97 11.92 -1.42 9.93
C PRO A 97 11.00 -2.34 10.75
N TYR A 98 11.48 -2.84 11.89
CA TYR A 98 10.72 -3.65 12.84
C TYR A 98 10.67 -2.99 14.24
N SER A 99 10.46 -1.68 14.29
CA SER A 99 10.23 -0.93 15.54
C SER A 99 8.75 -0.83 15.89
N ALA A 100 8.40 -1.18 17.13
CA ALA A 100 7.04 -1.05 17.69
C ALA A 100 6.54 0.40 17.77
N GLU A 101 7.41 1.40 17.64
CA GLU A 101 7.01 2.81 17.64
C GLU A 101 6.41 3.27 16.30
N HIS A 102 6.47 2.45 15.25
CA HIS A 102 6.09 2.84 13.89
C HIS A 102 5.05 1.87 13.32
N GLY A 103 3.83 1.97 13.87
CA GLY A 103 2.73 1.01 13.72
C GLY A 103 2.23 0.69 12.31
N ALA A 104 2.77 1.28 11.23
CA ALA A 104 2.46 0.86 9.86
C ALA A 104 2.82 -0.63 9.63
N ILE A 105 3.97 -1.08 10.12
CA ILE A 105 4.43 -2.48 9.96
C ILE A 105 3.82 -3.39 11.03
N GLU A 106 3.54 -2.90 12.24
CA GLU A 106 2.75 -3.67 13.22
C GLU A 106 1.30 -3.90 12.77
N LYS A 107 0.66 -2.95 12.07
CA LYS A 107 -0.67 -3.14 11.45
C LYS A 107 -0.64 -4.23 10.38
N TRP A 108 0.42 -4.28 9.56
CA TRP A 108 0.64 -5.38 8.62
C TRP A 108 0.90 -6.70 9.34
N LEU A 109 1.75 -6.74 10.37
CA LEU A 109 2.00 -7.93 11.17
C LEU A 109 0.74 -8.41 11.90
N GLY A 110 -0.12 -7.51 12.40
CA GLY A 110 -1.41 -7.87 12.99
C GLY A 110 -2.30 -8.62 11.99
N LEU A 111 -2.48 -8.08 10.78
CA LEU A 111 -3.26 -8.75 9.73
C LEU A 111 -2.56 -10.01 9.19
N LEU A 112 -1.23 -10.06 9.21
CA LEU A 112 -0.46 -11.24 8.77
C LEU A 112 -0.48 -12.34 9.85
N CYS A 113 -0.57 -11.98 11.13
CA CYS A 113 -0.92 -12.87 12.22
C CYS A 113 -2.39 -13.32 12.14
N CYS A 114 -3.31 -12.52 11.61
CA CYS A 114 -4.66 -13.01 11.27
C CYS A 114 -4.63 -14.03 10.12
N LEU A 115 -3.86 -13.77 9.06
CA LEU A 115 -3.63 -14.73 7.97
C LEU A 115 -2.98 -16.03 8.48
N GLN A 116 -2.01 -15.93 9.39
CA GLN A 116 -1.37 -17.09 10.02
C GLN A 116 -2.34 -17.81 10.95
N ALA A 117 -3.10 -17.11 11.79
CA ALA A 117 -4.08 -17.71 12.69
C ALA A 117 -5.22 -18.39 11.91
N LEU A 118 -5.73 -17.80 10.82
CA LEU A 118 -6.72 -18.43 9.95
C LEU A 118 -6.17 -19.69 9.26
N ASN A 119 -4.91 -19.66 8.78
CA ASN A 119 -4.26 -20.83 8.17
C ASN A 119 -3.79 -21.89 9.18
N GLN A 120 -3.55 -21.54 10.45
CA GLN A 120 -3.12 -22.47 11.51
C GLN A 120 -4.31 -23.07 12.27
N ASN A 121 -5.42 -22.32 12.37
CA ASN A 121 -6.66 -22.76 13.01
C ASN A 121 -7.55 -23.64 12.10
N GLU A 122 -6.99 -24.22 11.04
CA GLU A 122 -7.53 -25.48 10.50
C GLU A 122 -7.65 -26.53 11.62
N ASN A 123 -6.71 -26.54 12.59
CA ASN A 123 -6.66 -27.54 13.68
C ASN A 123 -7.07 -27.09 15.09
N ASP A 124 -7.19 -25.80 15.43
CA ASP A 124 -7.59 -25.37 16.78
C ASP A 124 -8.65 -24.25 16.80
N GLY A 125 -9.66 -24.42 17.65
CA GLY A 125 -10.98 -23.80 17.50
C GLY A 125 -11.21 -22.51 18.30
N ASN A 126 -10.21 -21.63 18.40
CA ASN A 126 -10.14 -20.65 19.50
C ASN A 126 -9.94 -19.16 19.11
N LEU A 127 -10.38 -18.73 17.92
CA LEU A 127 -10.58 -17.30 17.65
C LEU A 127 -11.88 -16.84 18.33
N THR A 128 -11.78 -16.03 19.39
CA THR A 128 -12.98 -15.50 20.07
C THR A 128 -13.58 -14.34 19.29
N ASP A 129 -14.90 -14.17 19.34
CA ASP A 129 -15.61 -13.09 18.65
C ASP A 129 -15.14 -11.69 19.09
N ASN A 130 -14.75 -11.55 20.37
CA ASN A 130 -14.11 -10.35 20.92
C ASN A 130 -12.75 -10.06 20.26
N THR A 131 -11.94 -11.09 19.99
CA THR A 131 -10.68 -10.95 19.24
C THR A 131 -10.95 -10.45 17.82
N CYS A 132 -11.95 -11.01 17.13
CA CYS A 132 -12.36 -10.56 15.81
C CYS A 132 -12.82 -9.10 15.83
N ALA A 133 -13.64 -8.69 16.81
CA ALA A 133 -14.16 -7.32 16.92
C ALA A 133 -13.03 -6.30 17.07
N GLN A 134 -12.06 -6.56 17.97
CA GLN A 134 -10.88 -5.70 18.16
C GLN A 134 -10.00 -5.59 16.90
N LEU A 135 -9.94 -6.64 16.08
CA LEU A 135 -9.20 -6.63 14.81
C LEU A 135 -9.91 -5.81 13.73
N VAL A 136 -11.25 -5.86 13.67
CA VAL A 136 -12.07 -5.02 12.78
C VAL A 136 -11.96 -3.55 13.18
N GLU A 137 -12.06 -3.23 14.48
CA GLU A 137 -11.91 -1.89 15.03
C GLU A 137 -10.53 -1.28 14.70
N ARG A 138 -9.44 -1.98 15.06
CA ARG A 138 -8.06 -1.55 14.72
C ARG A 138 -7.83 -1.37 13.21
N SER A 139 -8.52 -2.15 12.38
CA SER A 139 -8.43 -2.03 10.91
C SER A 139 -9.15 -0.78 10.40
N LEU A 140 -10.27 -0.40 11.02
CA LEU A 140 -10.98 0.84 10.75
C LEU A 140 -10.20 2.07 11.21
N ASP A 141 -9.62 2.03 12.42
CA ASP A 141 -8.74 3.10 12.94
C ASP A 141 -7.51 3.30 12.05
N SER A 142 -6.97 2.20 11.53
CA SER A 142 -5.86 2.23 10.56
C SER A 142 -6.24 2.88 9.23
N PHE A 143 -7.52 2.85 8.85
CA PHE A 143 -8.02 3.50 7.64
C PHE A 143 -8.41 4.96 7.89
N LEU A 144 -8.93 5.28 9.09
CA LEU A 144 -9.14 6.66 9.56
C LEU A 144 -7.83 7.46 9.55
N GLU A 145 -6.81 6.97 10.26
CA GLU A 145 -5.50 7.64 10.35
C GLU A 145 -4.85 7.84 8.98
N TYR A 146 -5.09 6.92 8.03
CA TYR A 146 -4.62 7.05 6.64
C TYR A 146 -5.37 8.13 5.86
N ILE A 147 -6.69 8.27 6.03
CA ILE A 147 -7.49 9.35 5.43
C ILE A 147 -7.06 10.71 6.00
N GLU A 148 -6.99 10.83 7.33
CA GLU A 148 -6.63 12.07 8.02
C GLU A 148 -5.26 12.61 7.61
N LYS A 149 -4.27 11.71 7.45
CA LYS A 149 -2.94 12.07 6.95
C LYS A 149 -2.91 12.42 5.46
N ARG A 150 -3.85 11.90 4.65
CA ARG A 150 -3.89 12.16 3.21
C ARG A 150 -4.27 13.61 2.88
N VAL A 151 -5.05 14.26 3.75
CA VAL A 151 -5.44 15.69 3.62
C VAL A 151 -4.23 16.63 3.73
N GLN A 152 -3.08 16.16 4.24
CA GLN A 152 -1.85 16.93 4.41
C GLN A 152 -0.86 16.75 3.24
N LEU A 153 -1.25 16.04 2.18
CA LEU A 153 -0.41 15.76 1.01
C LEU A 153 -0.83 16.61 -0.19
N ASP A 154 0.09 16.78 -1.14
CA ASP A 154 -0.16 17.32 -2.48
C ASP A 154 -1.37 16.61 -3.14
N ILE A 155 -2.45 17.36 -3.35
CA ILE A 155 -3.72 16.86 -3.88
C ILE A 155 -3.53 16.37 -5.31
N SER A 156 -2.83 17.13 -6.14
CA SER A 156 -2.50 16.78 -7.52
C SER A 156 -1.71 15.46 -7.60
N GLY A 157 -0.73 15.27 -6.71
CA GLY A 157 0.03 14.01 -6.56
C GLY A 157 -0.82 12.79 -6.18
N LEU A 158 -1.94 12.97 -5.48
CA LEU A 158 -2.85 11.88 -5.10
C LEU A 158 -3.74 11.37 -6.24
N PHE A 159 -3.97 12.16 -7.29
CA PHE A 159 -4.72 11.69 -8.47
C PHE A 159 -3.88 10.81 -9.39
N SER A 160 -2.54 10.89 -9.33
CA SER A 160 -1.61 10.01 -10.07
C SER A 160 -0.40 9.62 -9.20
N PRO A 161 -0.60 8.82 -8.13
CA PRO A 161 0.46 8.50 -7.18
C PRO A 161 1.59 7.70 -7.82
N SER A 162 2.83 8.13 -7.55
CA SER A 162 4.05 7.59 -8.16
C SER A 162 4.50 6.22 -7.62
N TRP A 163 3.91 5.76 -6.52
CA TRP A 163 4.17 4.44 -5.91
C TRP A 163 3.27 3.32 -6.47
N ASN A 164 2.25 3.67 -7.25
CA ASN A 164 1.34 2.73 -7.90
C ASN A 164 1.85 2.30 -9.28
N THR A 165 1.52 1.08 -9.67
CA THR A 165 1.71 0.59 -11.05
C THR A 165 0.75 1.27 -12.03
N ALA A 166 1.04 1.21 -13.33
CA ALA A 166 0.14 1.75 -14.35
C ALA A 166 -1.19 0.99 -14.42
N LEU A 167 -1.24 -0.25 -13.91
CA LEU A 167 -2.50 -0.98 -13.70
C LEU A 167 -3.30 -0.41 -12.52
N GLU A 168 -2.67 -0.18 -11.36
CA GLU A 168 -3.33 0.38 -10.18
C GLU A 168 -3.86 1.80 -10.44
N ASN A 169 -3.08 2.66 -11.08
CA ASN A 169 -3.52 4.01 -11.45
C ASN A 169 -4.69 4.00 -12.46
N SER A 170 -4.76 3.01 -13.36
CA SER A 170 -5.92 2.84 -14.26
C SER A 170 -7.21 2.36 -13.57
N LEU A 171 -7.15 2.01 -12.27
CA LEU A 171 -8.27 1.52 -11.46
C LEU A 171 -8.62 2.46 -10.30
N LEU A 172 -7.97 3.62 -10.20
CA LEU A 172 -8.32 4.64 -9.21
C LEU A 172 -9.62 5.34 -9.59
N TRP A 173 -10.49 5.50 -8.61
CA TRP A 173 -11.65 6.39 -8.62
C TRP A 173 -11.42 7.42 -7.53
N ILE A 174 -11.20 8.69 -7.89
CA ILE A 174 -10.96 9.82 -6.98
C ILE A 174 -9.83 9.54 -5.96
N THR A 175 -8.59 9.32 -6.43
CA THR A 175 -7.38 8.97 -5.64
C THR A 175 -7.38 7.62 -4.92
N GLY A 176 -8.45 6.82 -4.99
CA GLY A 176 -8.57 5.59 -4.20
C GLY A 176 -9.42 4.52 -4.87
N CYS A 177 -9.81 3.50 -4.10
CA CYS A 177 -10.80 2.52 -4.56
C CYS A 177 -12.21 3.11 -4.60
N ARG A 178 -13.05 2.62 -5.51
CA ARG A 178 -14.48 2.94 -5.59
C ARG A 178 -15.24 2.17 -4.48
N PRO A 179 -15.96 2.84 -3.55
CA PRO A 179 -16.58 2.20 -2.37
C PRO A 179 -17.42 0.94 -2.64
N SER A 180 -18.18 0.90 -3.74
CA SER A 180 -18.99 -0.23 -4.17
C SER A 180 -18.17 -1.49 -4.50
N LEU A 181 -16.84 -1.38 -4.68
CA LEU A 181 -15.93 -2.53 -4.76
C LEU A 181 -15.88 -3.34 -3.46
N TYR A 182 -16.06 -2.71 -2.29
CA TYR A 182 -16.17 -3.43 -1.02
C TYR A 182 -17.35 -4.41 -1.07
N ILE A 183 -18.50 -3.93 -1.53
CA ILE A 183 -19.75 -4.70 -1.58
C ILE A 183 -19.70 -5.76 -2.70
N ARG A 184 -19.16 -5.42 -3.87
CA ARG A 184 -18.94 -6.37 -4.97
C ARG A 184 -17.96 -7.48 -4.58
N LEU A 185 -16.91 -7.17 -3.82
CA LEU A 185 -16.00 -8.16 -3.26
C LEU A 185 -16.73 -9.08 -2.26
N THR A 186 -17.57 -8.53 -1.37
CA THR A 186 -18.41 -9.34 -0.48
C THR A 186 -19.26 -10.33 -1.27
N TYR A 187 -20.00 -9.90 -2.30
CA TYR A 187 -20.80 -10.81 -3.13
C TYR A 187 -19.97 -11.91 -3.82
N ALA A 188 -18.78 -11.57 -4.34
CA ALA A 188 -17.89 -12.55 -4.97
C ALA A 188 -17.35 -13.60 -3.98
N LEU A 189 -17.03 -13.17 -2.75
CA LEU A 189 -16.61 -14.06 -1.66
C LEU A 189 -17.75 -14.97 -1.20
N CYS A 190 -18.97 -14.45 -1.04
CA CYS A 190 -20.15 -15.27 -0.72
C CYS A 190 -20.37 -16.38 -1.75
N GLY A 191 -20.43 -16.03 -3.05
CA GLY A 191 -20.67 -17.02 -4.10
C GLY A 191 -19.60 -18.10 -4.16
N SER A 192 -18.32 -17.70 -4.19
CA SER A 192 -17.20 -18.64 -4.29
C SER A 192 -17.01 -19.53 -3.05
N GLN A 193 -17.24 -19.01 -1.83
CA GLN A 193 -17.19 -19.82 -0.61
C GLN A 193 -18.36 -20.83 -0.53
N VAL A 194 -19.58 -20.44 -0.95
CA VAL A 194 -20.74 -21.37 -1.00
C VAL A 194 -20.48 -22.52 -1.98
N GLU A 195 -19.93 -22.25 -3.16
CA GLU A 195 -19.62 -23.29 -4.15
C GLU A 195 -18.55 -24.28 -3.65
N TYR A 196 -17.49 -23.78 -3.00
CA TYR A 196 -16.39 -24.63 -2.50
C TYR A 196 -16.78 -25.42 -1.24
N GLN A 197 -17.50 -24.81 -0.30
CA GLN A 197 -17.79 -25.40 1.03
C GLN A 197 -19.17 -26.05 1.13
N LEU A 198 -19.89 -26.24 0.02
CA LEU A 198 -21.26 -26.78 0.04
C LEU A 198 -21.38 -28.10 0.84
N GLY A 199 -20.36 -28.97 0.77
CA GLY A 199 -20.29 -30.20 1.57
C GLY A 199 -20.17 -29.97 3.07
N GLU A 200 -19.34 -29.02 3.50
CA GLU A 200 -19.15 -28.66 4.92
C GLU A 200 -20.37 -27.92 5.48
N ILE A 201 -21.03 -27.11 4.65
CA ILE A 201 -22.28 -26.41 4.98
C ILE A 201 -23.41 -27.44 5.19
N ILE A 202 -23.56 -28.42 4.29
CA ILE A 202 -24.56 -29.50 4.43
C ILE A 202 -24.28 -30.38 5.65
N GLN A 203 -23.01 -30.58 6.03
CA GLN A 203 -22.62 -31.32 7.23
C GLN A 203 -22.68 -30.50 8.54
N GLY A 204 -23.00 -29.19 8.46
CA GLY A 204 -23.05 -28.31 9.63
C GLY A 204 -21.68 -27.98 10.25
N LEU A 205 -20.59 -28.19 9.50
CA LEU A 205 -19.20 -27.98 9.95
C LEU A 205 -18.64 -26.59 9.59
N ALA A 206 -19.22 -25.92 8.59
CA ALA A 206 -18.74 -24.62 8.11
C ALA A 206 -18.91 -23.51 9.17
N ARG A 207 -17.85 -22.72 9.38
CA ARG A 207 -17.60 -21.93 10.60
C ARG A 207 -17.94 -20.43 10.52
N GLY A 208 -19.12 -20.03 10.04
CA GLY A 208 -19.58 -18.62 10.17
C GLY A 208 -18.84 -17.57 9.33
N ASN A 209 -18.22 -17.97 8.21
CA ASN A 209 -17.49 -17.09 7.29
C ASN A 209 -18.42 -16.40 6.27
N LEU A 210 -17.85 -15.76 5.22
CA LEU A 210 -18.62 -15.06 4.19
C LEU A 210 -19.51 -16.00 3.34
N GLY A 211 -19.18 -17.29 3.26
CA GLY A 211 -20.04 -18.34 2.70
C GLY A 211 -21.36 -18.54 3.48
N GLN A 212 -21.51 -17.92 4.65
CA GLN A 212 -22.71 -18.00 5.50
C GLN A 212 -23.39 -16.64 5.76
N ILE A 213 -23.24 -15.63 4.87
CA ILE A 213 -24.02 -14.39 5.00
C ILE A 213 -25.53 -14.70 4.88
N LEU A 214 -26.31 -14.29 5.89
CA LEU A 214 -27.75 -14.50 5.96
C LEU A 214 -28.49 -13.65 4.91
N ALA A 215 -29.66 -14.12 4.44
CA ALA A 215 -30.51 -13.35 3.53
C ALA A 215 -30.92 -11.96 4.07
N THR A 216 -31.00 -11.80 5.39
CA THR A 216 -31.20 -10.51 6.07
C THR A 216 -30.01 -9.57 5.88
N GLN A 217 -28.79 -10.06 6.08
CA GLN A 217 -27.55 -9.32 5.85
C GLN A 217 -27.39 -8.97 4.36
N LEU A 218 -27.61 -9.92 3.43
CA LEU A 218 -27.57 -9.65 1.98
C LEU A 218 -28.54 -8.54 1.57
N ARG A 219 -29.75 -8.49 2.15
CA ARG A 219 -30.70 -7.39 1.91
C ARG A 219 -30.19 -6.05 2.44
N MET A 220 -29.53 -6.03 3.60
CA MET A 220 -28.92 -4.81 4.15
C MET A 220 -27.72 -4.34 3.31
N ILE A 221 -26.86 -5.27 2.88
CA ILE A 221 -25.73 -5.01 1.98
C ILE A 221 -26.21 -4.47 0.63
N ASN A 222 -27.30 -5.00 0.07
CA ASN A 222 -27.90 -4.49 -1.16
C ASN A 222 -28.48 -3.08 -1.00
N ASN A 223 -29.15 -2.79 0.12
CA ASN A 223 -29.63 -1.45 0.41
C ASN A 223 -28.48 -0.44 0.60
N LEU A 224 -27.35 -0.87 1.17
CA LEU A 224 -26.11 -0.08 1.23
C LEU A 224 -25.49 0.12 -0.17
N HIS A 225 -25.54 -0.90 -1.03
CA HIS A 225 -25.03 -0.84 -2.41
C HIS A 225 -25.72 0.23 -3.25
N ILE A 226 -27.05 0.30 -3.19
CA ILE A 226 -27.85 1.30 -3.92
C ILE A 226 -27.45 2.71 -3.50
N LYS A 227 -27.51 3.03 -2.20
CA LYS A 227 -27.08 4.33 -1.65
C LYS A 227 -25.64 4.69 -2.03
N THR A 228 -24.74 3.70 -1.98
CA THR A 228 -23.32 3.90 -2.31
C THR A 228 -23.16 4.26 -3.79
N ILE A 229 -23.89 3.61 -4.70
CA ILE A 229 -23.86 3.92 -6.14
C ILE A 229 -24.42 5.34 -6.39
N GLU A 230 -25.52 5.73 -5.75
CA GLU A 230 -26.13 7.05 -5.91
C GLU A 230 -25.15 8.19 -5.56
N GLU A 231 -24.44 8.09 -4.44
CA GLU A 231 -23.42 9.08 -4.04
C GLU A 231 -22.12 8.96 -4.86
N GLU A 232 -21.74 7.76 -5.33
CA GLU A 232 -20.62 7.60 -6.27
C GLU A 232 -20.89 8.25 -7.63
N GLU A 233 -22.09 8.15 -8.17
CA GLU A 233 -22.47 8.75 -9.46
C GLU A 233 -22.48 10.28 -9.36
N LYS A 234 -23.01 10.81 -8.27
CA LYS A 234 -22.96 12.24 -7.91
C LYS A 234 -21.52 12.77 -7.84
N LEU A 235 -20.63 12.13 -7.07
CA LEU A 235 -19.22 12.51 -6.98
C LEU A 235 -18.47 12.36 -8.33
N SER A 236 -18.81 11.32 -9.11
CA SER A 236 -18.24 11.13 -10.45
C SER A 236 -18.66 12.24 -11.42
N SER A 237 -19.92 12.67 -11.35
CA SER A 237 -20.46 13.78 -12.15
C SER A 237 -19.81 15.12 -11.78
N GLN A 238 -19.61 15.38 -10.48
CA GLN A 238 -18.89 16.57 -10.01
C GLN A 238 -17.44 16.60 -10.52
N LEU A 239 -16.73 15.45 -10.50
CA LEU A 239 -15.36 15.38 -11.02
C LEU A 239 -15.30 15.56 -12.55
N ALA A 240 -16.27 15.01 -13.29
CA ALA A 240 -16.37 15.23 -14.73
C ALA A 240 -16.55 16.72 -15.07
N GLY A 241 -17.42 17.42 -14.34
CA GLY A 241 -17.58 18.88 -14.48
C GLY A 241 -16.28 19.66 -14.23
N LEU A 242 -15.51 19.32 -13.19
CA LEU A 242 -14.20 19.95 -12.96
C LEU A 242 -13.19 19.68 -14.10
N GLN A 243 -13.24 18.50 -14.71
CA GLN A 243 -12.39 18.14 -15.85
C GLN A 243 -12.79 18.88 -17.14
N GLU A 244 -14.08 19.13 -17.33
CA GLU A 244 -14.62 19.92 -18.46
C GLU A 244 -14.29 21.42 -18.30
N ASN A 245 -14.38 21.98 -17.09
CA ASN A 245 -14.09 23.38 -16.77
C ASN A 245 -12.65 23.83 -17.14
N ILE A 246 -11.71 22.91 -17.37
CA ILE A 246 -10.35 23.23 -17.86
C ILE A 246 -10.40 23.92 -19.23
N ALA A 247 -11.46 23.68 -20.03
CA ALA A 247 -11.68 24.32 -21.32
C ALA A 247 -12.29 25.73 -21.24
N ASP A 248 -12.70 26.19 -20.05
CA ASP A 248 -13.41 27.46 -19.86
C ASP A 248 -12.48 28.66 -19.61
N GLN A 249 -13.10 29.81 -19.30
CA GLN A 249 -12.39 31.00 -18.84
C GLN A 249 -11.90 30.80 -17.41
N PRO A 250 -10.67 31.23 -17.06
CA PRO A 250 -9.72 31.96 -17.89
C PRO A 250 -8.73 31.06 -18.65
N ILE A 251 -8.54 29.80 -18.24
CA ILE A 251 -7.43 28.92 -18.64
C ILE A 251 -7.27 28.87 -20.16
N ALA A 252 -8.33 28.52 -20.90
CA ALA A 252 -8.26 28.34 -22.35
C ALA A 252 -7.97 29.64 -23.12
N MET A 253 -8.40 30.81 -22.62
CA MET A 253 -8.13 32.10 -23.28
C MET A 253 -6.78 32.69 -22.92
N VAL A 254 -6.25 32.46 -21.72
CA VAL A 254 -4.87 32.87 -21.43
C VAL A 254 -3.89 31.98 -22.20
N ALA A 255 -4.08 30.66 -22.21
CA ALA A 255 -3.28 29.75 -23.04
C ALA A 255 -3.26 30.13 -24.52
N LYS A 256 -4.40 30.60 -25.07
CA LYS A 256 -4.51 31.14 -26.45
C LYS A 256 -3.81 32.49 -26.67
N ARG A 257 -3.54 33.26 -25.60
CA ARG A 257 -2.94 34.62 -25.64
C ARG A 257 -1.46 34.66 -25.23
N MET A 258 -0.94 33.60 -24.61
CA MET A 258 0.48 33.47 -24.25
C MET A 258 1.37 33.59 -25.49
N ILE A 259 2.56 34.18 -25.32
CA ILE A 259 3.56 34.29 -26.40
C ILE A 259 4.44 33.04 -26.42
N ARG A 260 4.65 32.41 -25.25
CA ARG A 260 5.31 31.11 -25.09
C ARG A 260 4.45 30.19 -24.23
N VAL A 261 4.44 28.90 -24.55
CA VAL A 261 3.73 27.89 -23.77
C VAL A 261 4.32 27.84 -22.36
N GLY A 262 3.51 28.09 -21.34
CA GLY A 262 3.93 28.10 -19.93
C GLY A 262 4.40 29.46 -19.39
N ASP A 263 4.17 30.57 -20.10
CA ASP A 263 4.33 31.91 -19.51
C ASP A 263 3.38 32.06 -18.29
N SER A 264 3.90 32.39 -17.11
CA SER A 264 3.10 32.50 -15.87
C SER A 264 2.09 33.64 -15.92
N SER A 265 0.93 33.45 -15.30
CA SER A 265 -0.14 34.45 -15.30
C SER A 265 -1.07 34.26 -14.11
N GLY A 266 -1.13 35.23 -13.20
CA GLY A 266 -1.91 35.13 -11.96
C GLY A 266 -3.41 34.83 -12.15
N ASN A 267 -3.98 35.09 -13.34
CA ASN A 267 -5.34 34.70 -13.68
C ASN A 267 -5.48 33.19 -14.00
N VAL A 268 -4.43 32.55 -14.51
CA VAL A 268 -4.34 31.09 -14.67
C VAL A 268 -3.99 30.46 -13.34
N ASP A 269 -3.02 31.01 -12.63
CA ASP A 269 -2.56 30.49 -11.34
C ASP A 269 -3.74 30.39 -10.35
N HIS A 270 -4.52 31.48 -10.19
CA HIS A 270 -5.78 31.46 -9.40
C HIS A 270 -6.80 30.42 -9.89
N ALA A 271 -6.93 30.19 -11.19
CA ALA A 271 -7.89 29.22 -11.73
C ALA A 271 -7.42 27.76 -11.52
N LEU A 272 -6.11 27.53 -11.39
CA LEU A 272 -5.53 26.25 -11.00
C LEU A 272 -5.67 26.05 -9.48
N ASP A 273 -5.44 27.08 -8.66
CA ASP A 273 -5.68 27.05 -7.21
C ASP A 273 -7.16 26.73 -6.90
N GLU A 274 -8.10 27.33 -7.64
CA GLU A 274 -9.54 27.10 -7.50
C GLU A 274 -9.95 25.68 -7.96
N LEU A 275 -9.29 25.15 -9.00
CA LEU A 275 -9.46 23.76 -9.44
C LEU A 275 -8.90 22.76 -8.42
N GLU A 276 -7.70 22.99 -7.87
CA GLU A 276 -7.11 22.12 -6.85
C GLU A 276 -7.93 22.13 -5.55
N SER A 277 -8.38 23.30 -5.10
CA SER A 277 -9.35 23.44 -4.00
C SER A 277 -10.64 22.64 -4.27
N SER A 278 -11.18 22.72 -5.49
CA SER A 278 -12.37 21.96 -5.87
C SER A 278 -12.11 20.44 -5.89
N MET A 279 -10.94 20.01 -6.35
CA MET A 279 -10.50 18.61 -6.31
C MET A 279 -10.30 18.09 -4.87
N ALA A 280 -9.80 18.93 -3.96
CA ALA A 280 -9.67 18.61 -2.54
C ALA A 280 -11.04 18.34 -1.87
N ASN A 281 -12.04 19.18 -2.17
CA ASN A 281 -13.41 19.00 -1.68
C ASN A 281 -14.03 17.67 -2.16
N ILE A 282 -13.86 17.33 -3.45
CA ILE A 282 -14.34 16.04 -4.00
C ILE A 282 -13.58 14.85 -3.38
N LEU A 283 -12.27 14.97 -3.16
CA LEU A 283 -11.46 13.97 -2.46
C LEU A 283 -11.98 13.73 -1.03
N GLN A 284 -12.24 14.80 -0.27
CA GLN A 284 -12.72 14.70 1.11
C GLN A 284 -14.06 13.95 1.20
N GLU A 285 -15.04 14.31 0.36
CA GLU A 285 -16.34 13.62 0.34
C GLU A 285 -16.24 12.18 -0.20
N ALA A 286 -15.32 11.90 -1.13
CA ALA A 286 -15.06 10.53 -1.60
C ALA A 286 -14.40 9.64 -0.53
N ASP A 287 -13.47 10.15 0.28
CA ASP A 287 -12.89 9.40 1.39
C ASP A 287 -13.88 9.20 2.54
N LYS A 288 -14.72 10.21 2.82
CA LYS A 288 -15.86 10.10 3.74
C LYS A 288 -16.84 9.01 3.30
N LEU A 289 -17.15 8.91 2.00
CA LEU A 289 -17.99 7.83 1.45
C LEU A 289 -17.31 6.46 1.55
N ARG A 290 -16.01 6.33 1.24
CA ARG A 290 -15.25 5.08 1.47
C ARG A 290 -15.36 4.64 2.92
N LEU A 291 -15.16 5.58 3.84
CA LEU A 291 -15.19 5.33 5.28
C LEU A 291 -16.60 4.93 5.77
N SER A 292 -17.66 5.62 5.34
CA SER A 292 -19.03 5.28 5.75
C SER A 292 -19.47 3.94 5.17
N THR A 293 -19.28 3.69 3.87
CA THR A 293 -19.60 2.40 3.25
C THR A 293 -18.83 1.24 3.90
N LEU A 294 -17.54 1.42 4.22
CA LEU A 294 -16.75 0.40 4.91
C LEU A 294 -17.24 0.14 6.33
N LYS A 295 -17.57 1.19 7.10
CA LYS A 295 -18.12 1.06 8.46
C LYS A 295 -19.51 0.43 8.47
N GLU A 296 -20.41 0.86 7.58
CA GLU A 296 -21.76 0.28 7.45
C GLU A 296 -21.69 -1.18 7.01
N LEU A 297 -20.81 -1.55 6.07
CA LEU A 297 -20.61 -2.94 5.66
C LEU A 297 -20.12 -3.80 6.84
N LEU A 298 -19.09 -3.37 7.55
CA LEU A 298 -18.54 -4.10 8.70
C LEU A 298 -19.51 -4.19 9.88
N ALA A 299 -20.47 -3.26 10.00
CA ALA A 299 -21.56 -3.32 10.99
C ALA A 299 -22.73 -4.25 10.59
N ILE A 300 -22.82 -4.68 9.32
CA ILE A 300 -23.77 -5.69 8.86
C ILE A 300 -23.19 -7.10 8.99
N LEU A 301 -21.87 -7.25 8.84
CA LEU A 301 -21.14 -8.51 8.98
C LEU A 301 -21.00 -8.91 10.46
N THR A 302 -20.86 -10.21 10.73
CA THR A 302 -20.33 -10.65 12.04
C THR A 302 -18.85 -10.26 12.16
N PRO A 303 -18.27 -10.15 13.37
CA PRO A 303 -16.85 -9.83 13.52
C PRO A 303 -15.93 -10.79 12.74
N LEU A 304 -16.23 -12.09 12.72
CA LEU A 304 -15.50 -13.08 11.93
C LEU A 304 -15.62 -12.86 10.41
N GLN A 305 -16.82 -12.57 9.91
CA GLN A 305 -17.04 -12.19 8.50
C GLN A 305 -16.33 -10.88 8.13
N GLY A 306 -16.25 -9.93 9.06
CA GLY A 306 -15.50 -8.69 8.90
C GLY A 306 -13.99 -8.92 8.77
N VAL A 307 -13.42 -9.82 9.58
CA VAL A 307 -12.01 -10.23 9.45
C VAL A 307 -11.75 -10.94 8.11
N ASP A 308 -12.58 -11.90 7.71
CA ASP A 308 -12.46 -12.60 6.41
C ASP A 308 -12.50 -11.60 5.23
N PHE A 309 -13.46 -10.66 5.26
CA PHE A 309 -13.57 -9.59 4.27
C PHE A 309 -12.31 -8.69 4.22
N LEU A 310 -11.81 -8.23 5.37
CA LEU A 310 -10.62 -7.38 5.44
C LEU A 310 -9.37 -8.10 4.94
N VAL A 311 -9.20 -9.37 5.30
CA VAL A 311 -8.11 -10.24 4.83
C VAL A 311 -8.19 -10.44 3.32
N ALA A 312 -9.36 -10.78 2.78
CA ALA A 312 -9.57 -10.96 1.34
C ALA A 312 -9.35 -9.65 0.56
N SER A 313 -9.81 -8.51 1.07
CA SER A 313 -9.60 -7.19 0.48
C SER A 313 -8.13 -6.81 0.40
N LYS A 314 -7.35 -7.04 1.47
CA LYS A 314 -5.92 -6.76 1.49
C LYS A 314 -5.11 -7.75 0.64
N LYS A 315 -5.51 -9.02 0.59
CA LYS A 315 -4.95 -10.03 -0.32
C LYS A 315 -5.16 -9.63 -1.79
N LEU A 316 -6.36 -9.18 -2.16
CA LEU A 316 -6.65 -8.67 -3.50
C LEU A 316 -5.76 -7.46 -3.86
N HIS A 317 -5.64 -6.48 -2.97
CA HIS A 317 -4.78 -5.31 -3.20
C HIS A 317 -3.30 -5.69 -3.42
N LEU A 318 -2.73 -6.57 -2.58
CA LEU A 318 -1.36 -7.08 -2.75
C LEU A 318 -1.18 -7.87 -4.06
N CYS A 319 -2.15 -8.69 -4.44
CA CYS A 319 -2.14 -9.39 -5.72
C CYS A 319 -2.15 -8.42 -6.90
N MET A 320 -3.03 -7.41 -6.88
CA MET A 320 -3.10 -6.37 -7.91
C MET A 320 -1.77 -5.62 -8.07
N HIS A 321 -1.11 -5.28 -6.96
CA HIS A 321 0.21 -4.65 -6.98
C HIS A 321 1.29 -5.56 -7.63
N LYS A 322 1.38 -6.83 -7.21
CA LYS A 322 2.36 -7.79 -7.76
C LYS A 322 2.09 -8.10 -9.23
N TRP A 323 0.82 -8.23 -9.63
CA TRP A 323 0.43 -8.42 -11.03
C TRP A 323 0.70 -7.16 -11.87
N GLY A 324 0.44 -5.97 -11.33
CA GLY A 324 0.79 -4.68 -11.94
C GLY A 324 2.27 -4.58 -12.26
N LYS A 325 3.16 -4.76 -11.27
CA LYS A 325 4.62 -4.76 -11.46
C LYS A 325 5.08 -5.80 -12.48
N THR A 326 4.51 -7.01 -12.41
CA THR A 326 4.80 -8.08 -13.38
C THR A 326 4.39 -7.69 -14.81
N ARG A 327 3.27 -6.97 -14.98
CA ARG A 327 2.75 -6.55 -16.28
C ARG A 327 3.49 -5.35 -16.85
N ASP A 328 3.85 -4.38 -16.01
CA ASP A 328 4.59 -3.19 -16.43
C ASP A 328 6.03 -3.56 -16.85
N ASN A 329 6.70 -4.45 -16.11
CA ASN A 329 7.96 -5.09 -16.53
C ASN A 329 7.84 -5.76 -17.92
N ARG A 330 6.77 -6.53 -18.17
CA ARG A 330 6.50 -7.19 -19.47
C ARG A 330 6.24 -6.21 -20.62
N HIS A 331 5.92 -4.95 -20.32
CA HIS A 331 5.68 -3.91 -21.31
C HIS A 331 6.81 -2.86 -21.38
N GLY A 332 7.93 -3.07 -20.68
CA GLY A 332 9.04 -2.11 -20.64
C GLY A 332 8.72 -0.79 -19.96
N ARG A 333 7.66 -0.76 -19.14
CA ARG A 333 7.25 0.42 -18.35
C ARG A 333 8.06 0.43 -17.05
N ARG A 334 8.56 1.60 -16.68
CA ARG A 334 9.27 1.86 -15.42
C ARG A 334 8.39 2.71 -14.51
#